data_AF-A0A920PR52-F1
#
_entry.id   AF-A0A920PR52-F1
#
_cell.length_a   1.000
_cell.length_b   1.000
_cell.length_c   1.000
_cell.angle_alpha   90.00
_cell.angle_beta   90.00
_cell.angle_gamma   90.00
#
_symmetry.space_group_name_H-M   'P 1'
#
loop_
_entity.id
_entity.type
_entity.pdbx_description
1 polymer ?
#
loop_
_entity_poly.entity_id
_entity_poly.type
_entity_poly.pdbx_seq_one_letter_code
_entity_poly.pdbx_strand_id
1 'polypeptide(L)' 'MIIKVEPADFFMYTVVMISNLETPDPEDQEIHDYMESEELEPKYRSEGDFEGRHSESMQFGGCYLGRHLERLI' A
#
# COMPACT_ATOMS: atom_id res chain seq x y z
N MET A 1 -0.87 8.90 -1.53
CA MET A 1 -1.04 7.46 -1.25
C MET A 1 -1.53 7.31 0.16
N ILE A 2 -2.58 6.52 0.35
CA ILE A 2 -3.16 6.27 1.67
C ILE A 2 -2.70 4.90 2.14
N ILE A 3 -2.11 4.82 3.33
CA ILE A 3 -1.67 3.56 3.95
C ILE A 3 -2.59 3.25 5.13
N LYS A 4 -3.31 2.15 5.05
CA LYS A 4 -4.18 1.64 6.10
C LYS A 4 -3.56 0.38 6.70
N VAL A 5 -3.52 0.33 8.04
CA VAL A 5 -3.11 -0.87 8.78
C VAL A 5 -4.36 -1.46 9.44
N GLU A 6 -4.81 -2.59 8.93
CA GLU A 6 -6.01 -3.28 9.41
C GLU A 6 -5.61 -4.48 10.28
N PRO A 7 -6.23 -4.68 11.46
CA PRO A 7 -5.97 -5.86 12.26
C PRO A 7 -6.39 -7.12 11.51
N ALA A 8 -5.55 -8.15 11.57
CA ALA A 8 -5.86 -9.51 11.15
C ALA A 8 -5.84 -10.43 12.38
N ASP A 9 -6.33 -11.67 12.24
CA ASP A 9 -6.34 -12.64 13.33
C ASP A 9 -4.94 -12.85 13.95
N PHE A 10 -4.87 -13.01 15.28
CA PHE A 10 -3.67 -13.35 16.07
C PHE A 10 -2.37 -12.59 15.72
N PHE A 11 -2.18 -11.38 16.26
CA PHE A 11 -0.96 -10.55 16.12
C PHE A 11 -0.53 -10.20 14.68
N MET A 12 -1.34 -10.56 13.69
CA MET A 12 -1.13 -10.18 12.30
C MET A 12 -1.89 -8.88 12.00
N TYR A 13 -1.40 -8.16 11.01
CA TYR A 13 -2.10 -7.02 10.42
C TYR A 13 -1.95 -7.10 8.91
N THR A 14 -2.91 -6.55 8.19
CA THR A 14 -2.84 -6.33 6.75
C THR A 14 -2.53 -4.87 6.50
N VAL A 15 -1.60 -4.60 5.61
CA VAL A 15 -1.33 -3.24 5.15
C VAL A 15 -1.98 -3.07 3.78
N VAL A 16 -2.87 -2.09 3.66
CA VAL A 16 -3.54 -1.74 2.42
C VAL A 16 -3.05 -0.37 1.98
N MET A 17 -2.38 -0.32 0.84
CA MET A 17 -1.91 0.90 0.20
C MET A 17 -2.87 1.27 -0.92
N ILE A 18 -3.29 2.53 -0.98
CA ILE A 18 -4.26 3.02 -1.95
C ILE A 18 -3.67 4.23 -2.68
N SER A 19 -3.50 4.08 -3.99
CA SER A 19 -2.94 5.11 -4.89
C SER A 19 -4.05 5.70 -5.74
N ASN A 20 -4.16 7.02 -5.77
CA ASN A 20 -5.09 7.71 -6.65
C ASN A 20 -4.55 7.69 -8.08
N LEU A 21 -5.29 7.08 -9.02
CA LEU A 21 -4.84 6.94 -10.41
C LEU A 21 -5.21 8.16 -11.27
N GLU A 22 -6.17 8.98 -10.83
CA GLU A 22 -6.60 10.18 -11.55
C GLU A 22 -5.68 11.37 -11.27
N THR A 23 -5.31 11.51 -10.00
CA THR A 23 -4.50 12.61 -9.47
C THR A 23 -3.53 12.07 -8.41
N PRO A 24 -2.46 11.37 -8.83
CA PRO A 24 -1.45 10.86 -7.91
C PRO A 24 -0.72 12.01 -7.23
N ASP A 25 -0.49 11.88 -5.92
CA ASP A 25 0.33 12.84 -5.19
C ASP A 25 1.81 12.64 -5.59
N PRO A 26 2.65 13.69 -5.62
CA PRO A 26 4.07 13.54 -5.99
C PRO A 26 4.83 12.52 -5.12
N GLU A 27 4.47 12.43 -3.84
CA GLU A 27 5.04 11.50 -2.85
C GLU A 27 4.71 10.04 -3.17
N ASP A 28 3.66 9.78 -3.98
CA ASP A 28 3.25 8.42 -4.35
C ASP A 28 4.32 7.77 -5.23
N GLN A 29 4.97 8.56 -6.08
CA GLN A 29 6.05 8.08 -6.93
C GLN A 29 7.24 7.59 -6.09
N GLU A 30 7.61 8.30 -5.03
CA GLU A 30 8.71 7.89 -4.14
C GLU A 30 8.41 6.56 -3.45
N ILE A 31 7.16 6.35 -3.04
CA ILE A 31 6.72 5.09 -2.43
C ILE A 31 6.75 3.94 -3.45
N HIS A 32 6.26 4.18 -4.67
CA HIS A 32 6.32 3.19 -5.76
C HIS A 32 7.75 2.80 -6.12
N ASP A 33 8.64 3.79 -6.28
CA ASP A 33 10.06 3.57 -6.58
C ASP A 33 10.74 2.77 -5.46
N TYR A 34 10.43 3.09 -4.19
CA TYR A 34 10.96 2.33 -3.05
C TYR A 34 10.49 0.88 -3.08
N MET A 35 9.19 0.63 -3.30
CA MET A 35 8.65 -0.72 -3.40
C MET A 35 9.29 -1.51 -4.54
N GLU A 36 9.48 -0.90 -5.71
CA GLU A 36 10.16 -1.54 -6.84
C GLU A 36 11.62 -1.85 -6.50
N SER A 37 12.34 -0.92 -5.87
CA SER A 37 13.75 -1.09 -5.51
C SER A 37 14.01 -2.18 -4.47
N GLU A 38 13.06 -2.39 -3.55
CA GLU A 38 13.11 -3.40 -2.49
C GLU A 38 12.37 -4.70 -2.89
N GLU A 39 11.93 -4.81 -4.15
CA GLU A 39 11.23 -5.98 -4.72
C GLU A 39 9.99 -6.38 -3.90
N LEU A 40 9.23 -5.39 -3.41
CA LEU A 40 8.05 -5.60 -2.59
C LEU A 40 6.82 -5.84 -3.45
N GLU A 41 6.36 -7.09 -3.49
CA GLU A 41 5.19 -7.48 -4.28
C GLU A 41 3.93 -7.60 -3.42
N PRO A 42 2.81 -6.99 -3.85
CA PRO A 42 1.54 -7.11 -3.13
C PRO A 42 0.96 -8.51 -3.27
N LYS A 43 0.35 -9.01 -2.20
CA LYS A 43 -0.41 -10.26 -2.21
C LYS A 43 -1.65 -10.15 -3.09
N TYR A 44 -2.31 -8.99 -3.05
CA TYR A 44 -3.46 -8.67 -3.88
C TYR A 44 -3.32 -7.27 -4.45
N ARG A 45 -3.67 -7.11 -5.72
CA ARG A 45 -3.73 -5.84 -6.43
C ARG A 45 -5.09 -5.73 -7.13
N SER A 46 -5.76 -4.60 -6.97
CA SER A 46 -7.05 -4.34 -7.61
C SER A 46 -7.28 -2.85 -7.81
N GLU A 47 -7.93 -2.49 -8.92
CA GLU A 47 -8.42 -1.13 -9.16
C GLU A 47 -9.90 -1.00 -8.77
N GLY A 48 -10.30 0.18 -8.34
CA GLY A 48 -11.69 0.46 -7.98
C GLY A 48 -11.91 1.90 -7.53
N ASP A 49 -13.12 2.17 -7.07
CA ASP A 49 -13.43 3.46 -6.46
C ASP A 49 -12.96 3.48 -5.00
N PHE A 50 -12.20 4.51 -4.65
CA PHE A 50 -11.90 4.84 -3.27
C PHE A 50 -12.21 6.32 -3.02
N GLU A 51 -13.13 6.60 -2.10
CA GLU A 51 -13.58 7.96 -1.78
C GLU A 51 -14.05 8.78 -3.00
N GLY A 52 -14.67 8.11 -3.99
CA GLY A 52 -15.17 8.75 -5.20
C GLY A 52 -14.11 9.03 -6.27
N ARG A 53 -12.94 8.38 -6.17
CA ARG A 53 -11.82 8.49 -7.13
C ARG A 53 -11.37 7.12 -7.61
N HIS A 54 -11.07 7.00 -8.91
CA HIS A 54 -10.45 5.79 -9.44
C HIS A 54 -9.05 5.59 -8.83
N SER A 55 -8.87 4.48 -8.13
CA SER A 55 -7.69 4.20 -7.31
C SER A 55 -7.23 2.76 -7.47
N GLU A 56 -5.93 2.54 -7.34
CA GLU A 56 -5.33 1.23 -7.17
C GLU A 56 -5.24 0.90 -5.68
N SER A 57 -5.56 -0.33 -5.31
CA SER A 57 -5.37 -0.89 -3.97
C SER A 57 -4.39 -2.06 -4.03
N MET A 58 -3.44 -2.05 -3.10
CA MET A 58 -2.42 -3.09 -2.93
C MET A 58 -2.45 -3.58 -1.49
N GLN A 59 -2.49 -4.90 -1.30
CA GLN A 59 -2.54 -5.51 0.03
C GLN A 59 -1.28 -6.32 0.32
N PHE A 60 -0.74 -6.12 1.51
CA PHE A 60 0.45 -6.79 2.01
C PHE A 60 0.21 -7.41 3.39
N GLY A 61 0.93 -8.48 3.69
CA GLY A 61 1.01 -8.99 5.06
C GLY A 61 1.89 -8.08 5.91
N GLY A 62 1.45 -7.77 7.13
CA GLY A 62 2.20 -6.93 8.05
C GLY A 62 3.59 -7.46 8.37
N CYS A 63 3.70 -8.77 8.62
CA CYS A 63 5.00 -9.42 8.83
C CYS A 63 5.88 -9.42 7.58
N TYR A 64 5.30 -9.34 6.38
CA TYR A 64 6.04 -9.26 5.12
C TYR A 64 6.66 -7.88 4.93
N LEU A 65 5.90 -6.81 5.19
CA LEU A 65 6.46 -5.45 5.14
C LEU A 65 7.43 -5.19 6.29
N GLY A 66 7.18 -5.72 7.50
CA GLY A 66 8.11 -5.59 8.62
C GLY A 66 8.63 -4.17 8.80
N ARG A 67 9.97 -3.99 8.72
CA ARG A 67 10.62 -2.67 8.83
C ARG A 67 10.44 -1.77 7.62
N HIS A 68 10.04 -2.30 6.46
CA HIS A 68 9.71 -1.46 5.31
C HIS A 68 8.52 -0.56 5.63
N LEU A 69 7.59 -1.00 6.48
CA LEU A 69 6.48 -0.16 6.91
C LEU A 69 6.98 1.12 7.58
N GLU A 70 8.00 1.06 8.45
CA GLU A 70 8.57 2.26 9.11
C GLU A 70 9.17 3.29 8.14
N ARG A 71 9.51 2.89 6.90
CA ARG A 71 9.97 3.82 5.85
C ARG A 71 8.84 4.37 4.98
N LEU A 72 7.66 3.74 5.05
CA LEU A 72 6.50 4.06 4.20
C LEU A 72 5.50 4.98 4.90
N ILE A 73 5.53 5.06 6.24
CA ILE A 73 4.67 5.92 7.09
C ILE A 73 5.44 7.03 7.79
#